data_AF-A0A3N1PT95-F1
#
_entry.id   AF-A0A3N1PT95-F1
#
_cell.length_a   1.000
_cell.length_b   1.000
_cell.length_c   1.000
_cell.angle_alpha   90.00
_cell.angle_beta   90.00
_cell.angle_gamma   90.00
#
_symmetry.space_group_name_H-M   'P 1'
#
loop_
_entity.id
_entity.type
_entity.pdbx_description
1 polymer ?
#
loop_
_entity_poly.entity_id
_entity_poly.type
_entity_poly.pdbx_seq_one_letter_code
_entity_poly.pdbx_strand_id
1 'polypeptide(L)' 'MDAFWVSFGIFCFGIAMLGFGFNDRAQNSGVLMMWIGTLAILGLICYRIFVAIV' A
#
# COMPACT_ATOMS: atom_id res chain seq x y z
N MET A 1 5.29 20.95 2.79
CA MET A 1 5.26 19.97 3.91
C MET A 1 4.20 18.90 3.65
N ASP A 2 3.93 18.59 2.37
CA ASP A 2 2.71 17.91 1.93
C ASP A 2 2.94 16.44 1.59
N ALA A 3 4.19 16.04 1.35
CA ALA A 3 4.53 14.67 1.00
C ALA A 3 4.43 13.68 2.17
N PHE A 4 4.61 14.13 3.43
CA PHE A 4 4.56 13.23 4.58
C PHE A 4 3.14 12.69 4.81
N TRP A 5 2.14 13.57 4.83
CA TRP A 5 0.73 13.20 5.04
C TRP A 5 0.18 12.31 3.93
N VAL A 6 0.54 12.58 2.67
CA VAL A 6 0.14 11.75 1.53
C VAL A 6 0.77 10.36 1.63
N SER A 7 2.06 10.27 1.96
CA SER A 7 2.71 8.96 2.12
C SER A 7 2.22 8.18 3.33
N PHE A 8 1.94 8.86 4.43
CA PHE A 8 1.33 8.24 5.60
C PHE A 8 -0.08 7.72 5.28
N GLY A 9 -0.88 8.48 4.52
CA GLY A 9 -2.19 8.05 4.04
C GLY A 9 -2.14 6.81 3.16
N ILE A 10 -1.21 6.77 2.19
CA ILE A 10 -1.03 5.61 1.30
C ILE A 10 -0.54 4.38 2.10
N PHE A 11 0.33 4.59 3.09
CA PHE A 11 0.81 3.52 3.96
C PHE A 11 -0.31 2.92 4.84
N CYS A 12 -1.10 3.77 5.50
CA CYS A 12 -2.28 3.33 6.27
C CYS A 12 -3.30 2.62 5.38
N PHE A 13 -3.52 3.12 4.16
CA PHE A 13 -4.42 2.49 3.19
C PHE A 13 -3.92 1.10 2.76
N GLY A 14 -2.63 0.97 2.45
CA GLY A 14 -2.01 -0.31 2.09
C GLY A 14 -2.10 -1.35 3.20
N ILE A 15 -1.86 -0.96 4.45
CA ILE A 15 -2.01 -1.85 5.61
C ILE A 15 -3.47 -2.23 5.84
N ALA A 16 -4.40 -1.29 5.71
CA ALA A 16 -5.83 -1.58 5.85
C ALA A 16 -6.29 -2.59 4.78
N MET A 17 -5.91 -2.39 3.52
CA MET A 17 -6.21 -3.34 2.43
C MET A 17 -5.60 -4.72 2.66
N LEU A 18 -4.37 -4.80 3.15
CA LEU A 18 -3.76 -6.07 3.54
C LEU A 18 -4.57 -6.74 4.66
N GLY A 19 -4.96 -5.99 5.69
CA GLY A 19 -5.78 -6.49 6.80
C GLY A 19 -7.14 -7.04 6.35
N PHE A 20 -7.83 -6.33 5.45
CA PHE A 20 -9.07 -6.83 4.84
C PHE A 20 -8.83 -8.05 3.95
N GLY A 21 -7.75 -8.06 3.16
CA GLY A 21 -7.36 -9.22 2.36
C GLY A 21 -7.06 -10.45 3.21
N PHE A 22 -6.46 -10.28 4.39
CA PHE A 22 -6.22 -11.37 5.36
C PHE A 22 -7.49 -11.93 5.97
N ASN A 23 -8.52 -11.09 6.19
CA ASN A 23 -9.81 -11.54 6.68
C ASN A 23 -10.51 -12.46 5.66
N ASP A 24 -10.44 -12.11 4.37
CA ASP A 24 -11.07 -12.87 3.29
C ASP A 24 -10.12 -13.80 2.51
N ARG A 25 -9.03 -14.23 3.15
CA ARG A 25 -7.97 -15.07 2.52
C ARG A 25 -8.46 -16.38 1.89
N ALA A 26 -9.65 -16.83 2.27
CA ALA A 26 -10.27 -18.05 1.74
C ALA A 26 -10.80 -17.87 0.31
N GLN A 27 -11.04 -16.62 -0.11
CA GLN A 27 -11.54 -16.29 -1.43
C GLN A 27 -10.40 -15.71 -2.29
N ASN A 28 -10.43 -15.99 -3.59
CA ASN A 28 -9.45 -15.45 -4.53
C ASN A 28 -9.45 -13.91 -4.55
N SER A 29 -10.58 -13.29 -4.19
CA SER A 29 -10.72 -11.84 -4.00
C SER A 29 -9.87 -11.31 -2.83
N GLY A 30 -9.75 -12.05 -1.72
CA GLY A 30 -8.92 -11.67 -0.58
C GLY A 30 -7.44 -11.65 -0.93
N VAL A 31 -6.97 -12.64 -1.69
CA VAL A 31 -5.59 -12.68 -2.22
C VAL A 31 -5.34 -11.50 -3.16
N LEU A 32 -6.29 -11.17 -4.04
CA LEU A 32 -6.19 -9.98 -4.90
C LEU A 32 -6.08 -8.68 -4.08
N MET A 33 -6.86 -8.52 -3.02
CA MET A 33 -6.77 -7.37 -2.12
C MET A 33 -5.40 -7.28 -1.43
N MET A 34 -4.80 -8.42 -1.07
CA MET A 34 -3.43 -8.42 -0.54
C MET A 34 -2.42 -7.92 -1.57
N TRP A 35 -2.54 -8.38 -2.82
CA TRP A 35 -1.67 -7.93 -3.91
C TRP A 35 -1.77 -6.41 -4.15
N ILE A 36 -2.99 -5.87 -4.13
CA ILE A 36 -3.22 -4.42 -4.27
C ILE A 36 -2.58 -3.65 -3.10
N GLY A 37 -2.74 -4.13 -1.86
CA GLY A 37 -2.10 -3.52 -0.69
C GLY A 37 -0.57 -3.55 -0.76
N THR A 38 0.01 -4.67 -1.21
CA THR A 38 1.45 -4.79 -1.46
C THR A 38 1.93 -3.83 -2.56
N LEU A 39 1.21 -3.73 -3.68
CA LEU A 39 1.56 -2.84 -4.78
C LEU A 39 1.48 -1.37 -4.37
N ALA A 40 0.50 -1.00 -3.53
CA ALA A 40 0.37 0.35 -3.00
C ALA A 40 1.58 0.75 -2.14
N ILE A 41 2.04 -0.14 -1.25
CA ILE A 41 3.21 0.11 -0.40
C ILE A 41 4.52 0.09 -1.23
N LEU A 42 4.64 -0.83 -2.18
CA LEU A 42 5.80 -0.89 -3.08
C LEU A 42 5.91 0.37 -3.94
N GLY A 43 4.81 0.80 -4.56
CA GLY A 43 4.74 2.02 -5.37
C GLY A 43 5.06 3.26 -4.55
N LEU A 44 4.61 3.31 -3.30
CA LEU A 44 4.97 4.38 -2.37
C LEU A 44 6.48 4.43 -2.14
N ILE A 45 7.12 3.30 -1.84
CA ILE A 45 8.57 3.23 -1.61
C ILE A 45 9.33 3.65 -2.88
N CYS A 46 8.95 3.13 -4.05
CA CYS A 46 9.55 3.52 -5.32
C CYS A 46 9.43 5.03 -5.58
N TYR A 47 8.26 5.64 -5.30
CA TYR A 47 8.05 7.08 -5.44
C TYR A 47 8.94 7.88 -4.49
N ARG A 48 9.07 7.45 -3.23
CA ARG A 48 9.93 8.12 -2.25
C ARG A 48 11.41 8.02 -2.61
N ILE A 49 11.85 6.88 -3.15
CA ILE A 49 13.21 6.71 -3.66
C ILE A 49 13.44 7.62 -4.87
N PHE A 50 12.51 7.67 -5.82
CA PHE A 50 12.61 8.54 -6.99
C PHE A 50 12.75 10.02 -6.60
N VAL A 51 11.88 10.51 -5.70
CA VAL A 51 11.95 11.89 -5.17
C VAL A 51 13.20 12.14 -4.34
N ALA A 52 13.84 11.11 -3.77
CA ALA A 52 15.09 11.28 -3.05
C ALA A 52 16.32 11.36 -3.97
N ILE A 53 16.21 10.82 -5.20
CA ILE A 53 17.29 10.80 -6.18
C ILE A 53 17.23 12.02 -7.12
N VAL A 54 16.02 12.50 -7.43
CA VAL A 54 15.76 13.71 -8.25
C VAL A 54 15.73 14.95 -7.38
#